data_AF-A0A0E2LMJ8-F1
#
_entry.id   AF-A0A0E2LMJ8-F1
#
_cell.length_a   1.000
_cell.length_b   1.000
_cell.length_c   1.000
_cell.angle_alpha   90.00
_cell.angle_beta   90.00
_cell.angle_gamma   90.00
#
_symmetry.space_group_name_H-M   'P 1'
#
loop_
_entity.id
_entity.type
_entity.pdbx_description
1 polymer ?
#
loop_
_entity_poly.entity_id
_entity_poly.type
_entity_poly.pdbx_seq_one_letter_code
_entity_poly.pdbx_strand_id
1 'polypeptide(L)'
;MVGKEGNRRLLPTSFADIDELAAEMGKEEFRAYVDRVYAAVLRHPPYVPLDIESRCTPQTRKRFISVLWMFLAEGHGGYFDNEIKHFTRYDDAPVAEVRRRLLERKSRINADERARAQAKAKRDRYKAENTPYANNHTGCGAGSGEPSTLDR
;
A
#
# COMPACT_ATOMS: atom_id res chain seq x y z
N MET A 1 12.61 27.68 20.98
CA MET A 1 11.37 28.16 21.63
C MET A 1 10.35 27.03 21.56
N VAL A 2 10.01 26.47 22.71
CA VAL A 2 9.00 25.41 22.86
C VAL A 2 7.63 26.05 22.63
N GLY A 3 6.88 25.60 21.62
CA GLY A 3 5.52 26.09 21.38
C GLY A 3 4.69 25.98 22.66
N LYS A 4 4.08 27.09 23.08
CA LYS A 4 3.26 27.16 24.30
C LYS A 4 2.26 26.00 24.28
N GLU A 5 2.27 25.18 25.34
CA GLU A 5 1.40 24.01 25.52
C GLU A 5 -0.11 24.29 25.32
N GLY A 6 -0.52 25.56 25.31
CA GLY A 6 -1.89 26.00 25.04
C GLY A 6 -2.44 25.62 23.67
N ASN A 7 -1.64 25.65 22.59
CA ASN A 7 -2.18 25.37 21.25
C ASN A 7 -2.34 23.86 20.98
N ARG A 8 -1.57 22.99 21.65
CA ARG A 8 -1.75 21.53 21.56
C ARG A 8 -3.13 21.07 22.00
N ARG A 9 -3.79 21.83 22.89
CA ARG A 9 -5.19 21.57 23.31
C ARG A 9 -6.22 21.82 22.20
N LEU A 10 -5.82 22.44 21.09
CA LEU A 10 -6.69 22.65 19.93
C LEU A 10 -6.84 21.40 19.06
N LEU A 11 -5.89 20.46 19.13
CA LEU A 11 -5.99 19.20 18.41
C LEU A 11 -6.94 18.27 19.18
N PRO A 12 -7.82 17.55 18.45
CA PRO A 12 -8.52 16.40 18.99
C PRO A 12 -7.55 15.43 19.66
N THR A 13 -7.97 14.87 20.78
CA THR A 13 -7.27 13.79 21.47
C THR A 13 -7.75 12.42 21.01
N SER A 14 -8.98 12.34 20.48
CA SER A 14 -9.58 11.12 19.97
C SER A 14 -10.67 11.40 18.94
N PHE A 15 -11.18 10.35 18.28
CA PHE A 15 -12.35 10.44 17.41
C PHE A 15 -13.64 10.82 18.17
N ALA A 16 -13.71 10.60 19.49
CA ALA A 16 -14.87 11.02 20.28
C ALA A 16 -15.06 12.54 20.27
N ASP A 17 -13.96 13.31 20.21
CA ASP A 17 -14.00 14.78 20.08
C ASP A 17 -14.58 15.21 18.72
N ILE A 18 -14.46 14.36 17.69
CA ILE A 18 -15.05 14.58 16.36
C ILE A 18 -16.53 14.21 16.37
N ASP A 19 -16.90 13.12 17.05
CA ASP A 19 -18.29 12.70 17.19
C ASP A 19 -19.12 13.74 17.97
N GLU A 20 -18.56 14.33 19.03
CA GLU A 20 -19.18 15.44 19.77
C GLU A 20 -19.40 16.66 18.86
N LEU A 21 -18.38 17.03 18.08
CA LEU A 21 -18.48 18.12 17.10
C LEU A 21 -19.56 17.85 16.04
N ALA A 22 -19.65 16.62 15.54
CA ALA A 22 -20.66 16.21 14.58
C ALA A 22 -22.07 16.26 15.18
N ALA A 23 -22.22 15.91 16.46
CA ALA A 23 -23.48 16.02 17.19
C ALA A 23 -23.91 17.47 17.41
N GLU A 24 -22.98 18.37 17.78
CA GLU A 24 -23.25 19.80 17.95
C GLU A 24 -23.73 20.48 16.67
N MET A 25 -23.11 20.15 15.53
CA MET A 25 -23.45 20.75 14.22
C MET A 25 -24.67 20.09 13.58
N GLY A 26 -24.94 18.83 13.91
CA GLY A 26 -25.81 17.98 13.13
C GLY A 26 -25.06 17.29 11.99
N LYS A 27 -25.41 16.03 11.75
CA LYS A 27 -24.67 15.10 10.88
C LYS A 27 -24.51 15.59 9.44
N GLU A 28 -25.55 16.17 8.86
CA GLU A 28 -25.53 16.65 7.47
C GLU A 28 -24.69 17.91 7.32
N GLU A 29 -24.81 18.86 8.26
CA GLU A 29 -23.99 20.08 8.27
C GLU A 29 -22.52 19.76 8.50
N PHE A 30 -22.23 18.83 9.41
CA PHE A 30 -20.88 18.36 9.67
C PHE A 30 -20.26 17.74 8.41
N ARG A 31 -20.98 16.84 7.73
CA ARG A 31 -20.52 16.22 6.47
C ARG A 31 -20.24 17.28 5.41
N ALA A 32 -21.17 18.22 5.19
CA ALA A 32 -20.98 19.30 4.23
C ALA A 32 -19.82 20.23 4.61
N TYR A 33 -19.53 20.38 5.90
CA TYR A 33 -18.38 21.13 6.38
C TYR A 33 -17.05 20.39 6.09
N VAL A 34 -16.98 19.09 6.39
CA VAL A 34 -15.84 18.24 6.07
C VAL A 34 -15.51 18.30 4.58
N ASP A 35 -16.51 18.06 3.72
CA ASP A 35 -16.35 18.07 2.26
C ASP A 35 -15.77 19.39 1.76
N ARG A 36 -16.22 20.53 2.32
CA ARG A 36 -15.72 21.86 1.97
C ARG A 36 -14.27 22.07 2.41
N VAL A 37 -13.92 21.66 3.63
CA VAL A 37 -12.55 21.79 4.15
C VAL A 37 -11.59 20.91 3.35
N TYR A 38 -11.95 19.65 3.11
CA TYR A 38 -11.15 18.71 2.33
C TYR A 38 -10.93 19.22 0.91
N ALA A 39 -11.99 19.70 0.25
CA ALA A 39 -11.87 20.27 -1.09
C ALA A 39 -10.95 21.51 -1.11
N ALA A 40 -10.99 22.35 -0.07
CA ALA A 40 -10.10 23.50 0.04
C ALA A 40 -8.62 23.09 0.23
N VAL A 41 -8.37 22.08 1.05
CA VAL A 41 -7.03 21.53 1.33
C VAL A 41 -6.44 20.84 0.10
N LEU A 42 -7.24 20.04 -0.60
CA LEU A 42 -6.81 19.33 -1.81
C LEU A 42 -6.53 20.27 -2.98
N ARG A 43 -7.26 21.39 -3.09
CA ARG A 43 -6.99 22.44 -4.08
C ARG A 43 -5.78 23.30 -3.71
N HIS A 44 -5.37 23.32 -2.45
CA HIS A 44 -4.19 24.06 -2.04
C HIS A 44 -2.93 23.35 -2.57
N PRO A 45 -1.95 24.10 -3.11
CA PRO A 45 -0.70 23.52 -3.59
C PRO A 45 -0.01 22.69 -2.49
N PRO A 46 0.53 21.52 -2.82
CA PRO A 46 1.29 20.73 -1.87
C PRO A 46 2.57 21.49 -1.46
N TYR A 47 3.05 21.23 -0.25
CA TYR A 47 4.23 21.86 0.37
C TYR A 47 4.15 23.37 0.56
N VAL A 48 3.00 23.98 0.27
CA VAL A 48 2.72 25.38 0.58
C VAL A 48 1.91 25.45 1.88
N PRO A 49 2.36 26.24 2.89
CA PRO A 49 1.63 26.39 4.13
C PRO A 49 0.28 27.08 3.91
N LEU A 50 -0.79 26.42 4.32
CA LEU A 50 -2.12 27.01 4.45
C LEU A 50 -2.22 27.67 5.83
N ASP A 51 -2.41 28.99 5.83
CA ASP A 51 -2.65 29.76 7.05
C ASP A 51 -4.07 29.48 7.59
N ILE A 52 -4.13 28.89 8.78
CA ILE A 52 -5.36 28.53 9.49
C ILE A 52 -6.02 29.78 10.09
N GLU A 53 -5.23 30.72 10.61
CA GLU A 53 -5.72 31.92 11.28
C GLU A 53 -6.40 32.86 10.27
N SER A 54 -5.89 32.93 9.04
CA SER A 54 -6.54 33.70 7.97
C SER A 54 -7.88 33.11 7.49
N ARG A 55 -8.10 31.80 7.69
CA ARG A 55 -9.28 31.08 7.17
C ARG A 55 -10.37 30.84 8.20
N CYS A 56 -10.08 31.08 9.48
CA CYS A 56 -10.98 30.76 10.59
C CYS A 56 -11.16 31.95 11.51
N THR A 57 -12.37 32.11 12.05
CA THR A 57 -12.54 32.95 13.24
C THR A 57 -12.02 32.20 14.47
N PRO A 58 -11.73 32.90 15.60
CA PRO A 58 -11.37 32.23 16.84
C PRO A 58 -12.38 31.16 17.28
N GLN A 59 -13.66 31.37 16.96
CA GLN A 59 -14.77 30.46 17.31
C GLN A 59 -14.79 29.21 16.43
N THR A 60 -14.46 29.32 15.13
CA THR A 60 -14.48 28.18 14.20
C THR A 60 -13.13 27.47 14.08
N ARG A 61 -12.07 28.05 14.66
CA ARG A 61 -10.70 27.53 14.60
C ARG A 61 -10.60 26.09 15.10
N LYS A 62 -11.22 25.77 16.25
CA LYS A 62 -11.22 24.40 16.80
C LYS A 62 -11.84 23.41 15.81
N ARG A 63 -12.99 23.77 15.21
CA ARG A 63 -13.69 22.91 14.23
C ARG A 63 -12.85 22.65 13.00
N PHE A 64 -12.22 23.68 12.46
CA PHE A 64 -11.36 23.56 11.29
C PHE A 64 -10.13 22.69 11.57
N ILE A 65 -9.46 22.91 12.72
CA ILE A 65 -8.34 22.08 13.16
C ILE A 65 -8.77 20.63 13.37
N SER A 66 -9.94 20.38 13.95
CA SER A 66 -10.48 19.02 14.13
C SER A 66 -10.66 18.30 12.79
N VAL A 67 -11.18 18.98 11.77
CA VAL A 67 -11.33 18.41 10.43
C VAL A 67 -9.99 18.18 9.74
N LEU A 68 -9.02 19.10 9.89
CA LEU A 68 -7.65 18.90 9.39
C LEU A 68 -6.92 17.75 10.09
N TRP A 69 -7.17 17.56 11.39
CA TRP A 69 -6.66 16.41 12.12
C TRP A 69 -7.27 15.10 11.61
N MET A 70 -8.58 15.09 11.36
CA MET A 70 -9.29 13.94 10.76
C MET A 70 -8.72 13.59 9.38
N PHE A 71 -8.41 14.59 8.55
CA PHE A 71 -7.75 14.42 7.27
C PHE A 71 -6.43 13.65 7.41
N LEU A 72 -5.60 13.99 8.40
CA LEU A 72 -4.36 13.25 8.68
C LEU A 72 -4.63 11.84 9.21
N ALA A 73 -5.61 11.69 10.11
CA ALA A 73 -5.96 10.41 10.72
C ALA A 73 -6.50 9.39 9.69
N GLU A 74 -7.15 9.87 8.62
CA GLU A 74 -7.60 9.07 7.48
C GLU A 74 -6.45 8.65 6.53
N GLY A 75 -5.22 9.07 6.83
CA GLY A 75 -4.01 8.66 6.11
C GLY A 75 -3.59 9.61 4.99
N HIS A 76 -4.22 10.78 4.89
CA HIS A 76 -3.76 11.82 3.96
C HIS A 76 -2.47 12.47 4.43
N GLY A 77 -1.62 12.86 3.48
CA GLY A 77 -0.35 13.50 3.77
C GLY A 77 -0.46 14.94 4.25
N GLY A 78 0.03 15.25 5.45
CA GLY A 78 0.24 16.63 5.89
C GLY A 78 0.79 16.74 7.30
N TYR A 79 1.04 17.97 7.74
CA TYR A 79 1.45 18.28 9.11
C TYR A 79 1.03 19.69 9.53
N PHE A 80 0.89 19.89 10.83
CA PHE A 80 0.75 21.22 11.44
C PHE A 80 2.13 21.75 11.82
N ASP A 81 2.30 23.07 11.78
CA ASP A 81 3.43 23.70 12.45
C ASP A 81 3.31 23.59 13.98
N ASN A 82 4.41 23.87 14.70
CA ASN A 82 4.46 23.72 16.15
C ASN A 82 3.44 24.60 16.90
N GLU A 83 2.99 25.69 16.28
CA GLU A 83 2.02 26.62 16.85
C GLU A 83 0.58 26.34 16.42
N ILE A 84 0.34 25.39 15.52
CA ILE A 84 -0.97 25.07 14.92
C ILE A 84 -1.61 26.34 14.32
N LYS A 85 -0.78 27.11 13.61
CA LYS A 85 -1.16 28.28 12.81
C LYS A 85 -1.18 27.94 11.33
N HIS A 86 -0.35 27.00 10.91
CA HIS A 86 -0.26 26.58 9.53
C HIS A 86 -0.48 25.08 9.40
N PHE A 87 -1.11 24.70 8.30
CA PHE A 87 -1.22 23.32 7.85
C PHE A 87 -0.55 23.18 6.50
N THR A 88 0.38 22.23 6.37
CA THR A 88 1.05 21.94 5.11
C THR A 88 0.67 20.54 4.66
N ARG A 89 -0.06 20.45 3.55
CA ARG A 89 -0.31 19.18 2.86
C ARG A 89 0.95 18.80 2.07
N TYR A 90 1.24 17.52 1.94
CA TYR A 90 2.18 17.01 0.94
C TYR A 90 1.48 16.03 0.00
N ASP A 91 2.10 15.70 -1.12
CA ASP A 91 1.51 14.71 -2.03
C ASP A 91 1.49 13.34 -1.36
N ASP A 92 0.41 12.56 -1.58
CA ASP A 92 0.19 11.21 -1.05
C ASP A 92 1.21 10.16 -1.56
N ALA A 93 2.38 10.60 -2.01
CA ALA A 93 3.52 9.82 -2.41
C ALA A 93 3.96 8.75 -1.39
N PRO A 94 3.82 8.88 -0.05
CA PRO A 94 4.29 7.83 0.86
C PRO A 94 3.53 6.52 0.66
N VAL A 95 2.22 6.55 0.42
CA VAL A 95 1.44 5.32 0.21
C VAL A 95 1.74 4.74 -1.17
N ALA A 96 1.88 5.58 -2.21
CA ALA A 96 2.25 5.13 -3.55
C ALA A 96 3.67 4.55 -3.62
N GLU A 97 4.63 5.17 -2.93
CA GLU A 97 6.02 4.73 -2.85
C GLU A 97 6.17 3.49 -1.97
N VAL A 98 5.46 3.42 -0.83
CA VAL A 98 5.41 2.21 0.00
C VAL A 98 4.75 1.07 -0.78
N ARG A 99 3.65 1.32 -1.50
CA ARG A 99 2.99 0.33 -2.37
C ARG A 99 3.90 -0.12 -3.52
N ARG A 100 4.64 0.79 -4.14
CA ARG A 100 5.66 0.49 -5.17
C ARG A 100 6.77 -0.39 -4.60
N ARG A 101 7.34 -0.04 -3.44
CA ARG A 101 8.36 -0.84 -2.75
C ARG A 101 7.84 -2.23 -2.36
N LEU A 102 6.57 -2.34 -1.95
CA LEU A 102 5.95 -3.61 -1.59
C LEU A 102 5.70 -4.50 -2.81
N LEU A 103 5.30 -3.91 -3.95
CA LEU A 103 5.13 -4.60 -5.23
C LEU A 103 6.47 -5.04 -5.83
N GLU A 104 7.51 -4.20 -5.76
CA GLU A 104 8.89 -4.56 -6.17
C GLU A 104 9.43 -5.72 -5.34
N ARG A 105 9.18 -5.73 -4.02
CA ARG A 105 9.59 -6.83 -3.14
C ARG A 105 8.87 -8.14 -3.49
N LYS A 106 7.58 -8.11 -3.79
CA LYS A 106 6.82 -9.29 -4.28
C LYS A 106 7.32 -9.78 -5.64
N SER A 107 7.65 -8.86 -6.55
CA SER A 107 8.20 -9.20 -7.86
C SER A 107 9.56 -9.92 -7.75
N ARG A 108 10.44 -9.43 -6.87
CA ARG A 108 11.74 -10.08 -6.58
C ARG A 108 11.59 -11.47 -5.98
N ILE A 109 10.65 -11.66 -5.05
CA ILE A 109 10.37 -12.99 -4.46
C ILE A 109 9.91 -13.96 -5.54
N ASN A 110 8.99 -13.54 -6.43
CA ASN A 110 8.54 -14.37 -7.55
C ASN A 110 9.67 -14.68 -8.55
N ALA A 111 10.58 -13.74 -8.79
CA ALA A 111 11.73 -13.96 -9.66
C ALA A 111 12.72 -14.99 -9.05
N ASP A 112 12.99 -14.89 -7.75
CA ASP A 112 13.84 -15.84 -7.03
C ASP A 112 13.21 -17.24 -6.97
N GLU A 113 11.90 -17.35 -6.76
CA GLU A 113 11.17 -18.62 -6.81
C GLU A 113 11.22 -19.25 -8.21
N ARG A 114 11.06 -18.45 -9.27
CA ARG A 114 11.21 -18.93 -10.66
C ARG A 114 12.64 -19.38 -10.95
N ALA A 115 13.64 -18.66 -10.48
CA ALA A 115 15.04 -19.04 -10.65
C ALA A 115 15.36 -20.35 -9.91
N ARG A 116 14.84 -20.54 -8.69
CA ARG A 116 14.97 -21.80 -7.94
C ARG A 116 14.25 -22.96 -8.63
N ALA A 117 13.06 -22.73 -9.18
CA ALA A 117 12.32 -23.74 -9.93
C ALA A 117 13.07 -24.17 -11.21
N GLN A 118 13.64 -23.21 -11.94
CA GLN A 118 14.46 -23.50 -13.14
C GLN A 118 15.75 -24.24 -12.79
N ALA A 119 16.43 -23.86 -11.70
CA ALA A 119 17.63 -24.55 -11.23
C ALA A 119 17.33 -26.00 -10.81
N LYS A 120 16.18 -26.22 -10.16
CA LYS A 120 15.70 -27.57 -9.80
C LYS A 120 15.40 -28.40 -11.05
N ALA A 121 14.64 -27.86 -12.01
CA ALA A 121 14.34 -28.55 -13.27
C ALA A 121 15.60 -28.91 -14.07
N LYS A 122 16.60 -28.02 -14.11
CA LYS A 122 17.89 -28.29 -14.76
C LYS A 122 18.67 -29.41 -14.05
N ARG A 123 18.65 -29.43 -12.71
CA ARG A 123 19.28 -30.49 -11.91
C ARG A 123 18.57 -31.84 -12.09
N ASP A 124 17.25 -31.85 -12.12
CA ASP A 124 16.45 -33.06 -12.31
C ASP A 124 16.65 -33.62 -13.72
N ARG A 125 16.73 -32.74 -14.74
CA ARG A 125 17.08 -33.11 -16.11
C ARG A 125 18.50 -33.68 -16.22
N TYR A 126 19.49 -33.03 -15.61
CA TYR A 126 20.87 -33.54 -15.58
C TYR A 126 20.96 -34.90 -14.87
N LYS A 127 20.17 -35.11 -13.80
CA LYS A 127 20.06 -36.41 -13.14
C LYS A 127 19.45 -37.45 -14.07
N ALA A 128 18.34 -37.14 -14.75
CA ALA A 128 17.68 -38.07 -15.68
C ALA A 128 18.61 -38.47 -16.84
N GLU A 129 19.36 -37.52 -17.40
CA GLU A 129 20.33 -37.76 -18.49
C GLU A 129 21.58 -38.52 -18.03
N ASN A 130 21.93 -38.50 -16.74
CA ASN A 130 23.11 -39.20 -16.18
C ASN A 130 22.77 -40.37 -15.24
N THR A 131 21.50 -40.76 -15.12
CA THR A 131 21.14 -42.02 -14.47
C THR A 131 21.47 -43.16 -15.42
N PRO A 132 22.39 -44.07 -15.07
CA PRO A 132 22.62 -45.25 -15.89
C PRO A 132 21.35 -46.08 -15.89
N TYR A 133 20.88 -46.49 -17.08
CA TYR A 133 19.80 -47.46 -17.22
C TYR A 133 20.11 -48.66 -16.33
N ALA A 134 19.29 -48.89 -15.30
CA ALA A 134 19.29 -50.16 -14.60
C ALA A 134 18.84 -51.20 -15.63
N ASN A 135 19.80 -51.99 -16.13
CA ASN A 135 19.56 -53.13 -17.00
C ASN A 135 18.61 -54.09 -16.27
N ASN A 136 17.33 -54.06 -16.65
CA ASN A 136 16.42 -55.14 -16.35
C ASN A 136 16.72 -56.28 -17.32
N HIS A 137 17.61 -57.19 -16.90
CA HIS A 137 17.65 -58.53 -17.44
C HIS A 137 16.33 -59.21 -17.13
N THR A 138 15.46 -59.30 -18.13
CA THR A 138 14.33 -60.23 -18.09
C THR A 138 14.22 -60.96 -19.43
N GLY A 139 14.58 -62.24 -19.42
CA GLY A 139 13.93 -63.27 -20.22
C GLY A 139 14.28 -63.36 -21.70
N CYS A 140 15.20 -64.27 -22.03
CA CYS A 140 15.26 -64.93 -23.33
C CYS A 140 13.89 -65.50 -23.72
N GLY A 141 13.48 -65.28 -24.98
CA GLY A 141 12.41 -66.07 -25.58
C GLY A 141 11.70 -65.37 -26.74
N ALA A 142 12.26 -65.45 -27.95
CA ALA A 142 11.46 -65.57 -29.19
C ALA A 142 12.39 -65.98 -30.33
N GLY A 143 12.12 -67.16 -30.87
CA GLY A 143 12.89 -67.78 -31.92
C GLY A 143 12.78 -67.09 -33.28
N SER A 144 13.81 -67.36 -34.06
CA SER A 144 13.93 -67.24 -35.50
C SER A 144 12.66 -67.65 -36.27
N GLY A 145 12.20 -66.78 -37.15
CA GLY A 145 11.27 -67.08 -38.23
C GLY A 145 11.43 -66.03 -39.33
N GLU A 146 12.15 -66.41 -40.38
CA GLU A 146 12.46 -65.60 -41.56
C GLU A 146 11.21 -65.11 -42.32
N PRO A 147 11.34 -64.04 -43.13
CA PRO A 147 10.24 -63.45 -43.87
C PRO A 147 10.04 -64.14 -45.22
N SER A 148 8.79 -64.25 -45.70
CA SER A 148 8.55 -64.35 -47.14
C SER A 148 7.13 -63.94 -47.51
N THR A 149 7.03 -62.87 -48.29
CA THR A 149 5.85 -62.54 -49.10
C THR A 149 6.24 -62.80 -50.56
N LEU A 150 5.52 -63.67 -51.28
CA LEU A 150 5.14 -63.52 -52.70
C LEU A 150 4.50 -64.80 -53.27
N ASP A 151 3.40 -64.59 -54.01
CA ASP A 151 2.80 -65.35 -55.13
C ASP A 151 3.30 -66.79 -55.39
N ARG A 152 2.45 -67.80 -55.57
CA ARG A 152 1.38 -67.91 -56.59
C ARG A 152 0.54 -69.17 -56.34
#